data_AF-V5HXT8-F1
#
_entry.id   AF-V5HXT8-F1
#
_cell.length_a   1.000
_cell.length_b   1.000
_cell.length_c   1.000
_cell.angle_alpha   90.00
_cell.angle_beta   90.00
_cell.angle_gamma   90.00
#
_symmetry.space_group_name_H-M   'P 1'
#
loop_
_entity.id
_entity.type
_entity.pdbx_description
1 polymer ?
#
loop_
_entity_poly.entity_id
_entity_poly.type
_entity_poly.pdbx_seq_one_letter_code
_entity_poly.pdbx_strand_id
1 'polypeptide(L)'
;WIVKTSVESFPEDVLGDFVFAEIHLNLNSNLTSFSIDSLNNSRPFLRNINLYGNALSTFEFHRICQFPKLTVLNLGKNRLDAIPNWAFSNPQLKTLILAGNPIRSLGLRAFAALPKLEMLNLDGTRITSLGEFALTLYSSFPKLTVTLKESNVFNISNLAFANSSPFSLILTRNNLTTFPQDVFEPLLTSMHNHALRTNNNIVLDVTGNPFTCRGCSFGWLVSRKNNLVSQRVLHGFRCADRRPLRDLTMSRIQCLPGRPANGRVN
;
A
#
# COMPACT_ATOMS: atom_id res chain seq x y z
N TRP A 1 2.88 -22.86 17.41
CA TRP A 1 2.63 -23.04 15.97
C TRP A 1 1.36 -23.86 15.83
N ILE A 2 0.34 -23.34 15.13
CA ILE A 2 -0.93 -24.03 14.87
C ILE A 2 -1.20 -23.84 13.37
N VAL A 3 -0.94 -24.87 12.58
CA VAL A 3 -0.86 -24.76 11.12
C VAL A 3 -1.63 -25.90 10.45
N LYS A 4 -2.43 -25.58 9.42
CA LYS A 4 -3.23 -26.57 8.68
C LYS A 4 -4.13 -27.43 9.58
N THR A 5 -4.76 -26.80 10.56
CA THR A 5 -5.68 -27.44 11.51
C THR A 5 -7.13 -27.07 11.19
N SER A 6 -8.07 -27.77 11.82
CA SER A 6 -9.51 -27.50 11.74
C SER A 6 -9.99 -26.45 12.74
N VAL A 7 -9.09 -25.67 13.36
CA VAL A 7 -9.47 -24.65 14.35
C VAL A 7 -10.37 -23.60 13.72
N GLU A 8 -11.49 -23.29 14.39
CA GLU A 8 -12.52 -22.39 13.88
C GLU A 8 -12.54 -21.02 14.57
N SER A 9 -12.11 -20.99 15.83
CA SER A 9 -12.03 -19.79 16.65
C SER A 9 -10.81 -19.81 17.57
N PHE A 10 -10.39 -18.63 18.01
CA PHE A 10 -9.28 -18.46 18.94
C PHE A 10 -9.69 -17.46 20.04
N PRO A 11 -10.41 -17.93 21.09
CA PRO A 11 -10.92 -17.08 22.17
C PRO A 11 -9.82 -16.68 23.17
N GLU A 12 -10.14 -15.76 24.09
CA GLU A 12 -9.20 -15.17 25.05
C GLU A 12 -8.42 -16.21 25.88
N ASP A 13 -9.07 -17.18 26.50
CA ASP A 13 -8.36 -18.08 27.43
C ASP A 13 -7.75 -19.32 26.76
N VAL A 14 -7.77 -19.41 25.43
CA VAL A 14 -7.40 -20.64 24.69
C VAL A 14 -5.93 -21.05 24.89
N LEU A 15 -5.08 -20.09 25.24
CA LEU A 15 -3.65 -20.29 25.49
C LEU A 15 -3.28 -20.34 26.97
N GLY A 16 -4.25 -20.22 27.90
CA GLY A 16 -3.98 -20.18 29.34
C GLY A 16 -2.80 -19.26 29.71
N ASP A 17 -1.89 -19.77 30.52
CA ASP A 17 -0.73 -19.01 31.03
C ASP A 17 0.50 -19.02 30.11
N PHE A 18 0.39 -19.59 28.89
CA PHE A 18 1.52 -19.65 27.99
C PHE A 18 1.96 -18.26 27.51
N VAL A 19 3.26 -17.99 27.62
CA VAL A 19 3.91 -16.76 27.15
C VAL A 19 4.85 -17.08 26.00
N PHE A 20 4.79 -16.29 24.94
CA PHE A 20 5.61 -16.49 23.75
C PHE A 20 5.97 -15.15 23.11
N ALA A 21 7.12 -15.14 22.42
CA ALA A 21 7.54 -14.00 21.61
C ALA A 21 6.90 -14.01 20.22
N GLU A 22 6.37 -15.14 19.77
CA GLU A 22 5.81 -15.30 18.42
C GLU A 22 4.62 -16.25 18.43
N ILE A 23 3.57 -15.88 17.71
CA ILE A 23 2.44 -16.77 17.41
C ILE A 23 2.31 -16.95 15.91
N HIS A 24 2.24 -18.21 15.50
CA HIS A 24 2.05 -18.63 14.12
C HIS A 24 0.80 -19.51 14.04
N LEU A 25 -0.31 -18.91 13.63
CA LEU A 25 -1.62 -19.54 13.45
C LEU A 25 -1.99 -19.41 11.97
N ASN A 26 -1.42 -20.27 11.12
CA ASN A 26 -1.43 -20.08 9.66
C ASN A 26 -2.11 -21.22 8.91
N LEU A 27 -2.68 -20.94 7.74
CA LEU A 27 -3.27 -21.94 6.85
C LEU A 27 -4.41 -22.74 7.51
N ASN A 28 -5.15 -22.13 8.43
CA ASN A 28 -6.32 -22.74 9.07
C ASN A 28 -7.58 -22.19 8.39
N SER A 29 -8.00 -22.85 7.32
CA SER A 29 -9.05 -22.35 6.41
C SER A 29 -10.41 -22.09 7.07
N ASN A 30 -10.64 -22.64 8.25
CA ASN A 30 -11.91 -22.52 8.99
C ASN A 30 -11.83 -21.50 10.14
N LEU A 31 -10.66 -20.93 10.44
CA LEU A 31 -10.51 -19.96 11.51
C LEU A 31 -11.15 -18.63 11.11
N THR A 32 -12.32 -18.34 11.67
CA THR A 32 -13.15 -17.16 11.34
C THR A 32 -13.07 -16.07 12.39
N SER A 33 -12.70 -16.40 13.63
CA SER A 33 -12.56 -15.44 14.73
C SER A 33 -11.24 -15.61 15.48
N PHE A 34 -10.63 -14.49 15.83
CA PHE A 34 -9.41 -14.42 16.60
C PHE A 34 -9.53 -13.26 17.58
N SER A 35 -9.54 -13.56 18.88
CA SER A 35 -9.51 -12.54 19.93
C SER A 35 -8.07 -12.13 20.18
N ILE A 36 -7.77 -10.83 20.10
CA ILE A 36 -6.43 -10.33 20.43
C ILE A 36 -6.11 -10.51 21.92
N ASP A 37 -7.13 -10.69 22.77
CA ASP A 37 -6.97 -10.97 24.19
C ASP A 37 -6.37 -12.34 24.47
N SER A 38 -6.45 -13.26 23.49
CA SER A 38 -5.73 -14.55 23.56
C SER A 38 -4.22 -14.43 23.74
N LEU A 39 -3.68 -13.24 23.50
CA LEU A 39 -2.25 -12.94 23.59
C LEU A 39 -1.90 -12.08 24.81
N ASN A 40 -2.82 -11.89 25.76
CA ASN A 40 -2.65 -10.95 26.88
C ASN A 40 -1.40 -11.24 27.72
N ASN A 41 -1.17 -12.51 28.05
CA ASN A 41 0.02 -12.93 28.81
C ASN A 41 1.33 -12.70 28.03
N SER A 42 1.26 -12.60 26.71
CA SER A 42 2.41 -12.38 25.83
C SER A 42 2.67 -10.90 25.49
N ARG A 43 1.83 -9.96 25.94
CA ARG A 43 1.95 -8.52 25.63
C ARG A 43 3.38 -7.95 25.73
N PRO A 44 4.17 -8.21 26.81
CA PRO A 44 5.49 -7.58 26.97
C PRO A 44 6.59 -8.15 26.05
N PHE A 45 6.34 -9.30 25.40
CA PHE A 45 7.35 -10.08 24.70
C PHE A 45 7.03 -10.32 23.23
N LEU A 46 5.76 -10.24 22.85
CA LEU A 46 5.30 -10.58 21.51
C LEU A 46 5.89 -9.66 20.45
N ARG A 47 6.50 -10.27 19.43
CA ARG A 47 7.18 -9.64 18.30
C ARG A 47 6.52 -9.97 16.97
N ASN A 48 5.92 -11.15 16.85
CA ASN A 48 5.34 -11.62 15.59
C ASN A 48 3.94 -12.21 15.82
N ILE A 49 2.96 -11.67 15.10
CA ILE A 49 1.63 -12.26 14.95
C ILE A 49 1.47 -12.64 13.48
N ASN A 50 1.43 -13.95 13.23
CA ASN A 50 1.20 -14.50 11.91
C ASN A 50 -0.14 -15.24 11.90
N LEU A 51 -1.09 -14.68 11.16
CA LEU A 51 -2.48 -15.15 10.97
C LEU A 51 -2.74 -15.41 9.47
N TYR A 52 -1.71 -15.75 8.72
CA TYR A 52 -1.78 -15.89 7.27
C TYR A 52 -2.64 -17.07 6.85
N GLY A 53 -3.50 -16.89 5.85
CA GLY A 53 -4.22 -18.00 5.23
C GLY A 53 -5.31 -18.59 6.12
N ASN A 54 -6.01 -17.75 6.87
CA ASN A 54 -7.20 -18.13 7.63
C ASN A 54 -8.46 -17.56 6.96
N ALA A 55 -9.60 -17.55 7.67
CA ALA A 55 -10.88 -17.05 7.17
C ALA A 55 -11.40 -15.84 7.96
N LEU A 56 -10.50 -15.05 8.57
CA LEU A 56 -10.89 -13.89 9.39
C LEU A 56 -11.57 -12.82 8.53
N SER A 57 -12.83 -12.51 8.84
CA SER A 57 -13.57 -11.41 8.22
C SER A 57 -13.41 -10.09 8.96
N THR A 58 -13.01 -10.12 10.22
CA THR A 58 -12.76 -8.95 11.06
C THR A 58 -11.44 -9.11 11.81
N PHE A 59 -10.88 -7.99 12.28
CA PHE A 59 -9.71 -7.96 13.15
C PHE A 59 -9.73 -6.69 14.00
N GLU A 60 -9.29 -6.78 15.26
CA GLU A 60 -9.25 -5.66 16.20
C GLU A 60 -8.03 -4.75 15.94
N PHE A 61 -7.96 -4.12 14.76
CA PHE A 61 -6.77 -3.41 14.25
C PHE A 61 -6.11 -2.47 15.24
N HIS A 62 -6.90 -1.63 15.94
CA HIS A 62 -6.35 -0.59 16.82
C HIS A 62 -5.66 -1.19 18.06
N ARG A 63 -6.07 -2.40 18.48
CA ARG A 63 -5.59 -3.03 19.70
C ARG A 63 -4.17 -3.56 19.60
N ILE A 64 -3.58 -3.60 18.41
CA ILE A 64 -2.18 -4.00 18.27
C ILE A 64 -1.22 -3.06 18.99
N CYS A 65 -1.65 -1.85 19.36
CA CYS A 65 -0.87 -0.90 20.15
C CYS A 65 -0.47 -1.46 21.52
N GLN A 66 -1.21 -2.43 22.06
CA GLN A 66 -0.95 -3.05 23.36
C GLN A 66 0.29 -3.97 23.38
N PHE A 67 0.88 -4.26 22.22
CA PHE A 67 2.07 -5.11 22.07
C PHE A 67 3.29 -4.22 21.77
N PRO A 68 4.01 -3.73 22.81
CA PRO A 68 5.08 -2.74 22.64
C PRO A 68 6.33 -3.27 21.94
N LYS A 69 6.42 -4.58 21.66
CA LYS A 69 7.55 -5.20 20.92
C LYS A 69 7.14 -5.79 19.56
N LEU A 70 5.88 -5.61 19.15
CA LEU A 70 5.36 -6.18 17.91
C LEU A 70 6.04 -5.52 16.70
N THR A 71 6.74 -6.32 15.91
CA THR A 71 7.44 -5.86 14.69
C THR A 71 6.81 -6.41 13.42
N VAL A 72 6.12 -7.55 13.49
CA VAL A 72 5.50 -8.20 12.31
C VAL A 72 4.04 -8.54 12.62
N LEU A 73 3.16 -8.10 11.72
CA LEU A 73 1.76 -8.50 11.68
C LEU A 73 1.43 -8.99 10.26
N ASN A 74 1.10 -10.27 10.15
CA ASN A 74 0.69 -10.88 8.89
C ASN A 74 -0.76 -11.33 8.96
N LEU A 75 -1.62 -10.58 8.27
CA LEU A 75 -3.05 -10.85 8.08
C LEU A 75 -3.35 -11.27 6.64
N GLY A 76 -2.34 -11.62 5.84
CA GLY A 76 -2.51 -11.96 4.44
C GLY A 76 -3.39 -13.20 4.22
N LYS A 77 -4.06 -13.26 3.06
CA LYS A 77 -5.00 -14.33 2.68
C LYS A 77 -6.05 -14.63 3.76
N ASN A 78 -6.71 -13.59 4.25
CA ASN A 78 -7.93 -13.69 5.06
C ASN A 78 -9.13 -13.20 4.24
N ARG A 79 -10.23 -12.87 4.91
CA ARG A 79 -11.48 -12.36 4.31
C ARG A 79 -11.78 -10.92 4.70
N LEU A 80 -10.77 -10.14 5.08
CA LEU A 80 -10.94 -8.72 5.42
C LEU A 80 -11.36 -7.94 4.18
N ASP A 81 -12.43 -7.15 4.28
CA ASP A 81 -13.06 -6.45 3.16
C ASP A 81 -12.85 -4.94 3.17
N ALA A 82 -12.46 -4.36 4.31
CA ALA A 82 -12.10 -2.96 4.45
C ALA A 82 -11.04 -2.77 5.54
N ILE A 83 -10.27 -1.68 5.43
CA ILE A 83 -9.42 -1.18 6.52
C ILE A 83 -10.07 0.09 7.08
N PRO A 84 -10.41 0.14 8.38
CA PRO A 84 -11.01 1.33 8.99
C PRO A 84 -10.12 2.57 8.99
N ASN A 85 -10.71 3.73 9.26
CA ASN A 85 -9.95 4.96 9.51
C ASN A 85 -9.08 4.77 10.76
N TRP A 86 -7.85 5.28 10.73
CA TRP A 86 -6.88 5.15 11.83
C TRP A 86 -6.70 3.71 12.35
N ALA A 87 -6.89 2.70 11.49
CA ALA A 87 -6.95 1.29 11.87
C ALA A 87 -5.73 0.83 12.67
N PHE A 88 -4.53 1.18 12.23
CA PHE A 88 -3.29 0.69 12.82
C PHE A 88 -2.58 1.77 13.63
N SER A 89 -2.22 1.42 14.87
CA SER A 89 -1.37 2.21 15.74
C SER A 89 -0.40 1.29 16.46
N ASN A 90 0.89 1.37 16.13
CA ASN A 90 1.94 0.65 16.85
C ASN A 90 3.31 1.27 16.54
N PRO A 91 4.06 1.76 17.54
CA PRO A 91 5.32 2.46 17.32
C PRO A 91 6.50 1.55 16.93
N GLN A 92 6.36 0.23 17.03
CA GLN A 92 7.42 -0.73 16.70
C GLN A 92 7.14 -1.56 15.44
N LEU A 93 5.93 -1.50 14.89
CA LEU A 93 5.57 -2.33 13.74
C LEU A 93 6.40 -1.95 12.51
N LYS A 94 7.06 -2.95 11.95
CA LYS A 94 7.95 -2.85 10.79
C LYS A 94 7.34 -3.47 9.55
N THR A 95 6.63 -4.58 9.69
CA THR A 95 6.06 -5.32 8.56
C THR A 95 4.57 -5.52 8.78
N LEU A 96 3.77 -5.03 7.83
CA LEU A 96 2.34 -5.24 7.77
C LEU A 96 1.96 -5.89 6.43
N ILE A 97 1.41 -7.11 6.51
CA ILE A 97 0.98 -7.87 5.33
C ILE A 97 -0.54 -8.02 5.36
N LEU A 98 -1.21 -7.44 4.37
CA LEU A 98 -2.65 -7.52 4.13
C LEU A 98 -2.99 -8.18 2.78
N ALA A 99 -1.96 -8.62 2.06
CA ALA A 99 -2.06 -9.16 0.70
C ALA A 99 -3.06 -10.32 0.58
N GLY A 100 -3.79 -10.39 -0.53
CA GLY A 100 -4.73 -11.46 -0.84
C GLY A 100 -6.02 -11.46 -0.01
N ASN A 101 -6.32 -10.35 0.69
CA ASN A 101 -7.63 -10.12 1.29
C ASN A 101 -8.57 -9.43 0.28
N PRO A 102 -9.90 -9.63 0.35
CA PRO A 102 -10.87 -8.96 -0.51
C PRO A 102 -11.09 -7.47 -0.17
N ILE A 103 -10.08 -6.76 0.35
CA ILE A 103 -10.16 -5.35 0.78
C ILE A 103 -10.55 -4.47 -0.40
N ARG A 104 -11.63 -3.70 -0.27
CA ARG A 104 -12.15 -2.79 -1.31
C ARG A 104 -11.80 -1.33 -1.06
N SER A 105 -11.60 -0.95 0.19
CA SER A 105 -11.35 0.43 0.60
C SER A 105 -10.38 0.53 1.76
N LEU A 106 -9.59 1.59 1.74
CA LEU A 106 -8.72 2.01 2.82
C LEU A 106 -9.30 3.25 3.48
N GLY A 107 -9.41 3.21 4.80
CA GLY A 107 -9.86 4.34 5.59
C GLY A 107 -8.84 5.47 5.64
N LEU A 108 -9.33 6.65 6.02
CA LEU A 108 -8.54 7.85 6.23
C LEU A 108 -7.43 7.60 7.26
N ARG A 109 -6.18 7.89 6.87
CA ARG A 109 -5.00 7.76 7.75
C ARG A 109 -4.86 6.37 8.38
N ALA A 110 -5.33 5.31 7.72
CA ALA A 110 -5.32 3.94 8.23
C ALA A 110 -3.94 3.46 8.73
N PHE A 111 -2.87 3.94 8.09
CA PHE A 111 -1.48 3.52 8.36
C PHE A 111 -0.61 4.63 8.97
N ALA A 112 -1.21 5.78 9.33
CA ALA A 112 -0.44 6.96 9.72
C ALA A 112 0.34 6.76 11.03
N ALA A 113 -0.17 5.97 11.97
CA ALA A 113 0.46 5.74 13.28
C ALA A 113 1.43 4.53 13.29
N LEU A 114 2.19 4.37 12.21
CA LEU A 114 3.21 3.31 12.02
C LEU A 114 4.59 3.93 11.70
N PRO A 115 5.23 4.63 12.65
CA PRO A 115 6.42 5.45 12.39
C PRO A 115 7.68 4.65 12.04
N LYS A 116 7.69 3.33 12.30
CA LYS A 116 8.80 2.43 11.98
C LYS A 116 8.49 1.47 10.83
N LEU A 117 7.40 1.69 10.11
CA LEU A 117 6.98 0.78 9.04
C LEU A 117 8.06 0.70 7.96
N GLU A 118 8.51 -0.51 7.68
CA GLU A 118 9.50 -0.84 6.65
C GLU A 118 8.81 -1.42 5.41
N MET A 119 7.72 -2.16 5.62
CA MET A 119 6.97 -2.82 4.55
C MET A 119 5.46 -2.77 4.80
N LEU A 120 4.73 -2.32 3.79
CA LEU A 120 3.28 -2.45 3.66
C LEU A 120 2.95 -3.23 2.39
N ASN A 121 2.35 -4.41 2.53
CA ASN A 121 1.96 -5.25 1.40
C ASN A 121 0.42 -5.35 1.29
N LEU A 122 -0.12 -4.76 0.23
CA LEU A 122 -1.53 -4.74 -0.15
C LEU A 122 -1.78 -5.48 -1.49
N ASP A 123 -0.84 -6.32 -1.93
CA ASP A 123 -0.93 -7.02 -3.21
C ASP A 123 -2.16 -7.94 -3.29
N GLY A 124 -2.78 -8.04 -4.46
CA GLY A 124 -3.93 -8.92 -4.69
C GLY A 124 -5.14 -8.58 -3.84
N THR A 125 -5.30 -7.30 -3.46
CA THR A 125 -6.54 -6.82 -2.84
C THR A 125 -7.58 -6.48 -3.92
N ARG A 126 -8.71 -5.87 -3.54
CA ARG A 126 -9.76 -5.43 -4.46
C ARG A 126 -9.97 -3.92 -4.40
N ILE A 127 -8.91 -3.19 -4.04
CA ILE A 127 -8.94 -1.74 -3.89
C ILE A 127 -9.08 -1.08 -5.25
N THR A 128 -10.25 -0.50 -5.51
CA THR A 128 -10.53 0.18 -6.78
C THR A 128 -10.09 1.65 -6.79
N SER A 129 -10.03 2.27 -5.62
CA SER A 129 -9.70 3.68 -5.47
C SER A 129 -8.90 3.96 -4.20
N LEU A 130 -7.92 4.85 -4.30
CA LEU A 130 -7.23 5.43 -3.15
C LEU A 130 -7.87 6.79 -2.81
N GLY A 131 -8.61 6.83 -1.71
CA GLY A 131 -9.22 8.05 -1.18
C GLY A 131 -8.21 9.02 -0.56
N GLU A 132 -8.70 10.14 -0.05
CA GLU A 132 -7.86 11.12 0.64
C GLU A 132 -7.14 10.48 1.84
N PHE A 133 -5.84 10.74 1.96
CA PHE A 133 -5.00 10.24 3.05
C PHE A 133 -4.95 8.71 3.21
N ALA A 134 -5.41 7.94 2.21
CA ALA A 134 -5.46 6.48 2.26
C ALA A 134 -4.07 5.84 2.44
N LEU A 135 -3.02 6.48 1.91
CA LEU A 135 -1.62 6.07 2.02
C LEU A 135 -0.74 7.20 2.58
N THR A 136 -1.29 7.98 3.51
CA THR A 136 -0.48 8.84 4.40
C THR A 136 0.35 7.95 5.32
N LEU A 137 1.66 8.03 5.18
CA LEU A 137 2.62 7.18 5.89
C LEU A 137 3.67 8.06 6.57
N TYR A 138 3.64 8.14 7.90
CA TYR A 138 4.60 8.90 8.70
C TYR A 138 5.82 8.07 9.12
N SER A 139 6.15 7.03 8.36
CA SER A 139 7.34 6.23 8.65
C SER A 139 8.60 7.05 8.39
N SER A 140 9.52 7.02 9.35
CA SER A 140 10.86 7.59 9.19
C SER A 140 11.85 6.60 8.60
N PHE A 141 11.42 5.36 8.29
CA PHE A 141 12.31 4.33 7.79
C PHE A 141 12.81 4.67 6.37
N PRO A 142 14.14 4.75 6.14
CA PRO A 142 14.69 5.18 4.85
C PRO A 142 14.30 4.34 3.65
N LYS A 143 13.96 3.06 3.85
CA LYS A 143 13.68 2.09 2.76
C LYS A 143 12.24 1.58 2.77
N LEU A 144 11.28 2.37 3.26
CA LEU A 144 9.87 1.99 3.31
C LEU A 144 9.38 1.57 1.92
N THR A 145 8.90 0.32 1.84
CA THR A 145 8.32 -0.26 0.63
C THR A 145 6.82 -0.44 0.78
N VAL A 146 6.07 0.08 -0.19
CA VAL A 146 4.62 -0.08 -0.29
C VAL A 146 4.30 -0.80 -1.59
N THR A 147 3.58 -1.92 -1.50
CA THR A 147 3.18 -2.70 -2.67
C THR A 147 1.66 -2.80 -2.73
N LEU A 148 1.11 -2.51 -3.90
CA LEU A 148 -0.32 -2.60 -4.21
C LEU A 148 -0.46 -3.15 -5.63
N LYS A 149 0.06 -4.36 -5.85
CA LYS A 149 0.00 -5.03 -7.16
C LYS A 149 -1.35 -5.69 -7.37
N GLU A 150 -1.80 -5.80 -8.62
CA GLU A 150 -2.95 -6.66 -8.98
C GLU A 150 -4.21 -6.38 -8.15
N SER A 151 -4.47 -5.11 -7.82
CA SER A 151 -5.51 -4.71 -6.86
C SER A 151 -6.72 -4.00 -7.48
N ASN A 152 -6.70 -3.77 -8.79
CA ASN A 152 -7.74 -3.11 -9.60
C ASN A 152 -7.87 -1.59 -9.40
N VAL A 153 -6.83 -0.91 -8.89
CA VAL A 153 -6.87 0.54 -8.69
C VAL A 153 -7.03 1.25 -10.03
N PHE A 154 -8.04 2.10 -10.17
CA PHE A 154 -8.22 2.94 -11.37
C PHE A 154 -8.30 4.44 -11.04
N ASN A 155 -8.55 4.80 -9.78
CA ASN A 155 -8.67 6.19 -9.33
C ASN A 155 -7.80 6.46 -8.10
N ILE A 156 -7.15 7.62 -8.07
CA ILE A 156 -6.29 8.06 -6.96
C ILE A 156 -6.60 9.53 -6.68
N SER A 157 -7.00 9.84 -5.45
CA SER A 157 -7.14 11.21 -4.98
C SER A 157 -5.79 11.94 -4.99
N ASN A 158 -5.79 13.24 -5.31
CA ASN A 158 -4.61 14.10 -5.20
C ASN A 158 -4.03 14.17 -3.77
N LEU A 159 -4.83 13.84 -2.76
CA LEU A 159 -4.40 13.77 -1.35
C LEU A 159 -4.09 12.35 -0.86
N ALA A 160 -4.16 11.33 -1.72
CA ALA A 160 -3.98 9.93 -1.30
C ALA A 160 -2.62 9.66 -0.63
N PHE A 161 -1.57 10.34 -1.11
CA PHE A 161 -0.20 10.22 -0.62
C PHE A 161 0.26 11.42 0.22
N ALA A 162 -0.66 12.24 0.74
CA ALA A 162 -0.28 13.43 1.49
C ALA A 162 0.65 13.07 2.67
N ASN A 163 1.75 13.81 2.79
CA ASN A 163 2.84 13.60 3.76
C ASN A 163 3.48 12.20 3.70
N SER A 164 3.49 11.57 2.52
CA SER A 164 4.12 10.27 2.28
C SER A 164 5.35 10.45 1.39
N SER A 165 6.45 9.77 1.75
CA SER A 165 7.70 9.73 0.97
C SER A 165 8.24 8.30 0.89
N PRO A 166 7.47 7.33 0.38
CA PRO A 166 7.93 5.94 0.33
C PRO A 166 9.21 5.84 -0.51
N PHE A 167 10.12 4.96 -0.10
CA PHE A 167 11.31 4.66 -0.89
C PHE A 167 10.93 3.91 -2.16
N SER A 168 10.00 2.96 -2.04
CA SER A 168 9.50 2.16 -3.14
C SER A 168 7.98 2.11 -3.10
N LEU A 169 7.34 2.48 -4.19
CA LEU A 169 5.89 2.37 -4.40
C LEU A 169 5.63 1.53 -5.65
N ILE A 170 5.03 0.37 -5.46
CA ILE A 170 4.77 -0.60 -6.53
C ILE A 170 3.27 -0.67 -6.80
N LEU A 171 2.84 -0.14 -7.94
CA LEU A 171 1.45 -0.07 -8.40
C LEU A 171 1.21 -0.96 -9.63
N THR A 172 1.98 -2.04 -9.78
CA THR A 172 1.97 -2.84 -11.01
C THR A 172 0.67 -3.61 -11.21
N ARG A 173 0.28 -3.80 -12.48
CA ARG A 173 -0.92 -4.54 -12.90
C ARG A 173 -2.19 -4.05 -12.20
N ASN A 174 -2.36 -2.74 -12.12
CA ASN A 174 -3.64 -2.12 -11.76
C ASN A 174 -4.34 -1.62 -13.04
N ASN A 175 -5.40 -0.84 -12.87
CA ASN A 175 -6.25 -0.36 -13.93
C ASN A 175 -6.14 1.17 -14.10
N LEU A 176 -4.97 1.74 -13.85
CA LEU A 176 -4.72 3.18 -14.02
C LEU A 176 -4.69 3.53 -15.52
N THR A 177 -5.64 4.37 -15.93
CA THR A 177 -5.75 4.85 -17.31
C THR A 177 -5.14 6.24 -17.51
N THR A 178 -4.94 6.99 -16.43
CA THR A 178 -4.37 8.35 -16.42
C THR A 178 -3.16 8.42 -15.48
N PHE A 179 -2.36 9.48 -15.61
CA PHE A 179 -1.25 9.77 -14.70
C PHE A 179 -1.31 11.24 -14.26
N PRO A 180 -2.25 11.60 -13.36
CA PRO A 180 -2.55 12.98 -13.02
C PRO A 180 -1.36 13.72 -12.39
N GLN A 181 -1.15 14.97 -12.82
CA GLN A 181 -0.02 15.79 -12.37
C GLN A 181 -0.10 16.08 -10.86
N ASP A 182 -1.27 16.46 -10.39
CA ASP A 182 -1.56 16.80 -8.98
C ASP A 182 -1.40 15.62 -8.02
N VAL A 183 -1.49 14.39 -8.51
CA VAL A 183 -1.19 13.17 -7.74
C VAL A 183 0.31 12.86 -7.75
N PHE A 184 0.90 12.73 -8.94
CA PHE A 184 2.21 12.10 -9.08
C PHE A 184 3.38 13.08 -9.04
N GLU A 185 3.21 14.34 -9.41
CA GLU A 185 4.31 15.32 -9.35
C GLU A 185 4.76 15.61 -7.90
N PRO A 186 3.86 15.90 -6.94
CA PRO A 186 4.26 16.10 -5.54
C PRO A 186 4.86 14.84 -4.94
N LEU A 187 4.31 13.66 -5.27
CA LEU A 187 4.82 12.37 -4.81
C LEU A 187 6.25 12.13 -5.29
N LEU A 188 6.50 12.25 -6.61
CA LEU A 188 7.84 12.07 -7.19
C LEU A 188 8.85 13.05 -6.59
N THR A 189 8.45 14.30 -6.37
CA THR A 189 9.29 15.32 -5.72
C THR A 189 9.64 14.93 -4.28
N SER A 190 8.64 14.48 -3.52
CA SER A 190 8.80 14.01 -2.14
C SER A 190 9.72 12.81 -2.04
N MET A 191 9.53 11.82 -2.91
CA MET A 191 10.39 10.64 -3.02
C MET A 191 11.82 11.05 -3.42
N HIS A 192 11.99 11.95 -4.39
CA HIS A 192 13.32 12.39 -4.84
C HIS A 192 14.09 13.10 -3.72
N ASN A 193 13.43 13.99 -2.98
CA ASN A 193 14.03 14.65 -1.81
C ASN A 193 14.45 13.64 -0.74
N HIS A 194 13.68 12.56 -0.56
CA HIS A 194 14.05 11.46 0.33
C HIS A 194 15.25 10.66 -0.19
N ALA A 195 15.32 10.42 -1.50
CA ALA A 195 16.46 9.77 -2.16
C ALA A 195 17.77 10.53 -1.87
N LEU A 196 17.74 11.86 -2.02
CA LEU A 196 18.90 12.73 -1.78
C LEU A 196 19.37 12.70 -0.32
N ARG A 197 18.44 12.67 0.65
CA ARG A 197 18.79 12.61 2.08
C ARG A 197 19.37 11.26 2.50
N THR A 198 18.92 10.18 1.87
CA THR A 198 19.23 8.81 2.31
C THR A 198 20.29 8.12 1.44
N ASN A 199 20.71 8.76 0.35
CA ASN A 199 21.61 8.21 -0.67
C ASN A 199 21.13 6.84 -1.20
N ASN A 200 19.83 6.71 -1.46
CA ASN A 200 19.24 5.49 -2.03
C ASN A 200 18.45 5.78 -3.32
N ASN A 201 18.31 4.77 -4.17
CA ASN A 201 17.53 4.86 -5.41
C ASN A 201 16.05 4.58 -5.16
N ILE A 202 15.20 5.58 -5.34
CA ILE A 202 13.74 5.43 -5.23
C ILE A 202 13.13 4.73 -6.43
N VAL A 203 11.98 4.09 -6.23
CA VAL A 203 11.26 3.36 -7.28
C VAL A 203 9.76 3.67 -7.24
N LEU A 204 9.21 4.18 -8.33
CA LEU A 204 7.78 4.16 -8.63
C LEU A 204 7.55 3.22 -9.80
N ASP A 205 7.02 2.02 -9.55
CA ASP A 205 6.76 1.04 -10.60
C ASP A 205 5.27 0.98 -10.93
N VAL A 206 4.95 1.33 -12.17
CA VAL A 206 3.58 1.33 -12.71
C VAL A 206 3.40 0.34 -13.86
N THR A 207 4.30 -0.64 -13.99
CA THR A 207 4.25 -1.69 -15.02
C THR A 207 2.87 -2.33 -15.12
N GLY A 208 2.35 -2.47 -16.34
CA GLY A 208 1.11 -3.22 -16.59
C GLY A 208 -0.19 -2.45 -16.30
N ASN A 209 -0.13 -1.12 -16.17
CA ASN A 209 -1.32 -0.27 -16.16
C ASN A 209 -1.69 0.20 -17.58
N PRO A 210 -2.99 0.28 -17.93
CA PRO A 210 -3.47 0.65 -19.27
C PRO A 210 -3.54 2.16 -19.50
N PHE A 211 -2.42 2.89 -19.37
CA PHE A 211 -2.40 4.35 -19.55
C PHE A 211 -2.83 4.75 -20.97
N THR A 212 -3.82 5.65 -21.11
CA THR A 212 -4.36 6.01 -22.43
C THR A 212 -3.36 6.80 -23.26
N CYS A 213 -2.50 7.61 -22.62
CA CYS A 213 -1.57 8.53 -23.27
C CYS A 213 -2.26 9.42 -24.32
N ARG A 214 -3.48 9.87 -24.02
CA ARG A 214 -4.26 10.79 -24.85
C ARG A 214 -4.76 11.95 -24.00
N GLY A 215 -4.77 13.14 -24.58
CA GLY A 215 -5.18 14.38 -23.93
C GLY A 215 -4.02 15.12 -23.24
N CYS A 216 -4.25 16.41 -22.97
CA CYS A 216 -3.26 17.31 -22.37
C CYS A 216 -2.92 17.00 -20.91
N SER A 217 -3.66 16.10 -20.25
CA SER A 217 -3.32 15.61 -18.90
C SER A 217 -1.98 14.86 -18.84
N PHE A 218 -1.48 14.35 -19.97
CA PHE A 218 -0.14 13.78 -20.08
C PHE A 218 0.93 14.80 -20.50
N GLY A 219 0.58 16.06 -20.73
CA GLY A 219 1.50 17.09 -21.23
C GLY A 219 2.69 17.33 -20.29
N TRP A 220 2.46 17.29 -18.98
CA TRP A 220 3.53 17.44 -17.98
C TRP A 220 4.56 16.30 -18.04
N LEU A 221 4.10 15.07 -18.31
CA LEU A 221 4.99 13.93 -18.52
C LEU A 221 5.84 14.11 -19.77
N VAL A 222 5.26 14.62 -20.87
CA VAL A 222 6.02 14.93 -22.09
C VAL A 222 7.12 15.95 -21.79
N SER A 223 6.81 17.00 -21.03
CA SER A 223 7.78 18.04 -20.66
C SER A 223 8.89 17.52 -19.74
N ARG A 224 8.64 16.51 -18.91
CA ARG A 224 9.61 15.97 -17.93
C ARG A 224 10.23 14.62 -18.27
N LYS A 225 9.83 13.98 -19.38
CA LYS A 225 10.22 12.60 -19.71
C LYS A 225 11.73 12.36 -19.68
N ASN A 226 12.55 13.30 -20.15
CA ASN A 226 14.00 13.14 -20.20
C ASN A 226 14.60 13.02 -18.79
N ASN A 227 14.12 13.83 -17.85
CA ASN A 227 14.53 13.78 -16.45
C ASN A 227 14.04 12.50 -15.75
N LEU A 228 12.76 12.15 -15.95
CA LEU A 228 12.19 10.93 -15.34
C LEU A 228 12.89 9.65 -15.82
N VAL A 229 13.28 9.60 -17.10
CA VAL A 229 14.02 8.48 -17.68
C VAL A 229 15.46 8.43 -17.19
N SER A 230 16.17 9.57 -17.14
CA SER A 230 17.57 9.60 -16.71
C SER A 230 17.74 9.26 -15.23
N GLN A 231 16.81 9.71 -14.39
CA GLN A 231 16.81 9.43 -12.95
C GLN A 231 16.37 7.99 -12.61
N ARG A 232 15.81 7.24 -13.57
CA ARG A 232 15.29 5.88 -13.35
C ARG A 232 14.32 5.79 -12.16
N VAL A 233 13.47 6.81 -11.97
CA VAL A 233 12.50 6.83 -10.85
C VAL A 233 11.20 6.16 -11.25
N LEU A 234 10.71 6.44 -12.46
CA LEU A 234 9.45 5.91 -12.99
C LEU A 234 9.72 4.66 -13.84
N HIS A 235 9.35 3.51 -13.30
CA HIS A 235 9.50 2.21 -13.94
C HIS A 235 8.20 1.74 -14.59
N GLY A 236 8.35 1.04 -15.72
CA GLY A 236 7.22 0.31 -16.32
C GLY A 236 6.18 1.13 -17.06
N PHE A 237 6.31 2.46 -17.10
CA PHE A 237 5.34 3.32 -17.78
C PHE A 237 5.28 3.00 -19.28
N ARG A 238 4.11 2.53 -19.71
CA ARG A 238 3.76 2.29 -21.10
C ARG A 238 2.30 2.64 -21.32
N CYS A 239 2.02 3.21 -22.47
CA CYS A 239 0.66 3.41 -22.92
C CYS A 239 -0.03 2.07 -23.19
N ALA A 240 -1.36 2.06 -23.26
CA ALA A 240 -2.16 0.89 -23.57
C ALA A 240 -1.78 0.26 -24.94
N ASP A 241 -1.31 1.08 -25.88
CA ASP A 241 -0.75 0.64 -27.17
C ASP A 241 0.76 0.31 -27.12
N ARG A 242 1.30 0.07 -25.92
CA ARG A 242 2.69 -0.33 -25.60
C ARG A 242 3.75 0.74 -25.82
N ARG A 243 3.40 1.94 -26.29
CA ARG A 243 4.35 3.04 -26.46
C ARG A 243 5.01 3.40 -25.12
N PRO A 244 6.36 3.47 -25.05
CA PRO A 244 7.06 3.86 -23.83
C PRO A 244 7.04 5.37 -23.61
N LEU A 245 7.34 5.81 -22.38
CA LEU A 245 7.41 7.24 -22.01
C LEU A 245 8.31 8.08 -22.93
N ARG A 246 9.48 7.56 -23.32
CA ARG A 246 10.45 8.26 -24.20
C ARG A 246 9.84 8.69 -25.54
N ASP A 247 8.84 7.96 -26.02
CA ASP A 247 8.23 8.12 -27.33
C ASP A 247 7.03 9.07 -27.32
N LEU A 248 6.65 9.61 -26.16
CA LEU A 248 5.56 10.56 -26.04
C LEU A 248 5.96 11.95 -26.56
N THR A 249 5.07 12.58 -27.31
CA THR A 249 5.16 13.98 -27.78
C THR A 249 3.79 14.62 -27.65
N MET A 250 3.71 15.96 -27.65
CA MET A 250 2.42 16.68 -27.61
C MET A 250 1.49 16.25 -28.76
N SER A 251 2.04 16.07 -29.97
CA SER A 251 1.29 15.56 -31.12
C SER A 251 0.77 14.14 -30.91
N ARG A 252 1.59 13.22 -30.38
CA ARG A 252 1.21 11.81 -30.17
C ARG A 252 0.18 11.62 -29.08
N ILE A 253 0.14 12.50 -28.08
CA ILE A 253 -0.92 12.54 -27.06
C ILE A 253 -2.13 13.37 -27.51
N GLN A 254 -2.15 13.89 -28.74
CA GLN A 254 -3.24 14.73 -29.27
C GLN A 254 -3.50 16.00 -28.43
N CYS A 255 -2.45 16.57 -27.85
CA CYS A 255 -2.52 17.85 -27.15
C CYS A 255 -2.06 18.98 -28.09
N LEU A 256 -3.02 19.81 -28.51
CA LEU A 256 -2.78 20.97 -29.39
C LEU A 256 -2.60 22.26 -28.56
N PRO A 257 -1.84 23.26 -29.07
CA PRO A 257 -1.71 24.56 -28.41
C PRO A 257 -3.08 25.20 -28.16
N GLY A 258 -3.29 25.73 -26.94
CA GLY A 258 -4.52 26.46 -26.58
C GLY A 258 -5.66 25.63 -25.99
N ARG A 259 -5.54 24.29 -25.86
CA ARG A 259 -6.51 23.49 -25.10
C ARG A 259 -6.09 23.39 -23.62
N PRO A 260 -6.96 23.77 -22.66
CA PRO A 260 -6.64 23.63 -21.24
C PRO A 260 -6.45 22.17 -20.85
N ALA A 261 -5.54 21.92 -19.89
CA ALA A 261 -5.26 20.58 -19.35
C ALA A 261 -6.47 19.98 -18.59
N ASN A 262 -7.36 20.85 -18.09
CA ASN A 262 -8.59 20.47 -17.41
C ASN A 262 -9.75 20.54 -18.40
N GLY A 263 -10.17 19.40 -18.93
CA GLY A 263 -11.39 19.24 -19.70
C GLY A 263 -12.65 19.40 -18.85
N ARG A 264 -12.79 20.50 -18.11
CA ARG A 264 -14.11 21.00 -17.71
C ARG A 264 -14.63 21.81 -18.90
N VAL A 265 -15.37 21.12 -19.76
CA VAL A 265 -16.36 21.81 -20.60
C VAL A 265 -17.40 22.36 -19.62
N ASN A 266 -17.69 23.66 -19.73
CA ASN A 266 -18.70 24.36 -18.93
C ASN A 266 -20.04 23.61 -18.89
#